data_AF-A0A9R1WNW0-F1
#
_entry.id   AF-A0A9R1WNW0-F1
#
_cell.length_a   1.000
_cell.length_b   1.000
_cell.length_c   1.000
_cell.angle_alpha   90.00
_cell.angle_beta   90.00
_cell.angle_gamma   90.00
#
_symmetry.space_group_name_H-M   'P 1'
#
loop_
_entity.id
_entity.type
_entity.pdbx_description
1 polymer ?
#
loop_
_entity_poly.entity_id
_entity_poly.type
_entity_poly.pdbx_seq_one_letter_code
_entity_poly.pdbx_strand_id
1 'polypeptide(L)'
;MRVRVVIRVQDETGSASFVLFDHSVKDLIHHGNHWLMEKISKDQGRQKIPDVFIMMLNKKFVFNVHISKFNLENNYHTYTVHKMTDDELVVGAVFKHSPAYEENNIHSDGTPINKCIKVKLKSYNLSF
;
A
#
# COMPACT_ATOMS: atom_id res chain seq x y z
N MET A 1 13.09 -20.30 -7.86
CA MET A 1 11.63 -20.16 -8.00
C MET A 1 11.26 -18.72 -7.80
N ARG A 2 10.53 -18.12 -8.74
CA ARG A 2 10.16 -16.69 -8.72
C ARG A 2 8.71 -16.54 -8.27
N VAL A 3 8.47 -15.60 -7.38
CA VAL A 3 7.18 -15.24 -6.83
C VAL A 3 6.80 -13.87 -7.37
N ARG A 4 5.51 -13.75 -7.74
CA ARG A 4 4.89 -12.49 -8.14
C ARG A 4 3.57 -12.39 -7.40
N VAL A 5 3.48 -11.45 -6.46
CA VAL A 5 2.25 -11.15 -5.73
C VAL A 5 1.69 -9.84 -6.26
N VAL A 6 0.41 -9.81 -6.60
CA VAL A 6 -0.31 -8.58 -6.93
C VAL A 6 -1.16 -8.21 -5.73
N ILE A 7 -0.93 -7.03 -5.17
CA ILE A 7 -1.76 -6.47 -4.10
C ILE A 7 -2.57 -5.31 -4.63
N ARG A 8 -3.75 -5.09 -4.05
CA ARG A 8 -4.53 -3.87 -4.26
C ARG A 8 -4.32 -2.97 -3.05
N VAL A 9 -3.93 -1.74 -3.31
CA VAL A 9 -3.81 -0.70 -2.28
C VAL A 9 -4.91 0.33 -2.47
N GLN A 10 -5.30 0.99 -1.39
CA GLN A 10 -6.32 2.03 -1.40
C GLN A 10 -5.90 3.18 -0.48
N ASP A 11 -6.11 4.40 -0.96
CA ASP A 11 -5.95 5.65 -0.21
C ASP A 11 -7.19 6.55 -0.41
N GLU A 12 -7.09 7.81 0.01
CA GLU A 12 -8.14 8.81 -0.18
C GLU A 12 -8.49 9.11 -1.65
N THR A 13 -7.55 8.92 -2.57
CA THR A 13 -7.67 9.30 -3.99
C THR A 13 -8.22 8.16 -4.86
N GLY A 14 -8.09 6.92 -4.39
CA GLY A 14 -8.61 5.77 -5.09
C GLY A 14 -7.87 4.49 -4.75
N SER A 15 -7.75 3.60 -5.74
CA SER A 15 -7.04 2.33 -5.58
C SER A 15 -6.07 2.10 -6.72
N ALA A 16 -4.94 1.48 -6.42
CA ALA A 16 -3.95 1.04 -7.41
C ALA A 16 -3.56 -0.42 -7.16
N SER A 17 -3.05 -1.07 -8.20
CA SER A 17 -2.51 -2.42 -8.09
C SER A 17 -0.98 -2.34 -8.03
N PHE A 18 -0.37 -2.99 -7.05
CA PHE A 18 1.07 -3.06 -6.93
C PHE A 18 1.57 -4.50 -7.09
N VAL A 19 2.74 -4.65 -7.70
CA VAL A 19 3.41 -5.94 -7.91
C VAL A 19 4.61 -6.05 -6.99
N LEU A 20 4.63 -7.11 -6.19
CA LEU A 20 5.73 -7.48 -5.31
C LEU A 20 6.44 -8.70 -5.92
N PHE A 21 7.75 -8.59 -6.04
CA PHE A 21 8.64 -9.67 -6.47
C PHE A 21 9.39 -10.25 -5.27
N ASP A 22 10.19 -11.28 -5.51
CA ASP A 22 10.91 -12.08 -4.52
C ASP A 22 11.46 -11.29 -3.31
N HIS A 23 12.16 -10.17 -3.57
CA HIS A 23 12.75 -9.36 -2.50
C HIS A 23 11.68 -8.66 -1.65
N SER A 24 10.73 -7.96 -2.28
CA SER A 24 9.64 -7.27 -1.59
C SER A 24 8.73 -8.24 -0.83
N VAL A 25 8.49 -9.44 -1.39
CA VAL A 25 7.70 -10.48 -0.72
C VAL A 25 8.43 -10.98 0.52
N LYS A 26 9.74 -11.24 0.42
CA LYS A 26 10.56 -11.66 1.55
C LYS A 26 10.58 -10.61 2.65
N ASP A 27 10.71 -9.34 2.30
CA ASP A 27 10.67 -8.22 3.27
C ASP A 27 9.32 -8.15 3.97
N LEU A 28 8.24 -8.46 3.25
CA LEU A 28 6.88 -8.42 3.76
C LEU A 28 6.53 -9.61 4.68
N ILE A 29 6.88 -10.84 4.29
CA ILE A 29 6.48 -12.06 5.03
C ILE A 29 7.57 -12.56 5.98
N HIS A 30 8.77 -11.97 5.94
CA HIS A 30 9.97 -12.38 6.67
C HIS A 30 10.36 -13.86 6.50
N HIS A 31 9.92 -14.49 5.42
CA HIS A 31 10.19 -15.87 5.06
C HIS A 31 10.64 -15.97 3.60
N GLY A 32 11.39 -17.02 3.27
CA GLY A 32 11.81 -17.28 1.90
C GLY A 32 10.69 -17.83 1.00
N ASN A 33 10.85 -17.66 -0.32
CA ASN A 33 9.90 -18.15 -1.33
C ASN A 33 9.54 -19.64 -1.21
N HIS A 34 10.49 -20.47 -0.75
CA HIS A 34 10.24 -21.90 -0.56
C HIS A 34 9.16 -22.14 0.50
N TRP A 35 9.26 -21.48 1.65
CA TRP A 35 8.27 -21.56 2.72
C TRP A 35 6.89 -21.11 2.23
N LEU A 36 6.83 -20.01 1.48
CA LEU A 36 5.59 -19.49 0.94
C LEU A 36 4.91 -20.50 -0.01
N MET A 37 5.69 -21.14 -0.87
CA MET A 37 5.16 -22.10 -1.83
C MET A 37 4.76 -23.41 -1.17
N GLU A 38 5.47 -23.84 -0.13
CA GLU A 38 5.05 -24.97 0.70
C GLU A 38 3.66 -24.72 1.32
N LYS A 39 3.38 -23.49 1.79
CA LYS A 39 2.06 -23.10 2.31
C LYS A 39 0.98 -23.14 1.23
N ILE A 40 1.28 -22.66 0.02
CA ILE A 40 0.34 -22.67 -1.11
C ILE A 40 0.07 -24.11 -1.59
N SER A 41 1.11 -24.95 -1.71
CA SER A 41 0.99 -26.33 -2.17
C SER A 41 0.23 -27.24 -1.19
N LYS A 42 0.38 -27.02 0.12
CA LYS A 42 -0.32 -27.79 1.16
C LYS A 42 -1.83 -27.58 1.16
N ASP A 43 -2.33 -26.52 0.55
CA ASP A 43 -3.77 -26.20 0.48
C ASP A 43 -4.50 -26.87 -0.70
N GLN A 44 -3.85 -27.81 -1.41
CA GLN A 44 -4.45 -28.74 -2.39
C GLN A 44 -5.40 -28.09 -3.42
N GLY A 45 -5.09 -26.89 -3.89
CA GLY A 45 -5.87 -26.23 -4.95
C GLY A 45 -7.10 -25.45 -4.45
N ARG A 46 -7.30 -25.29 -3.14
CA ARG A 46 -8.35 -24.42 -2.59
C ARG A 46 -8.09 -22.92 -2.76
N GLN A 47 -6.96 -22.56 -3.40
CA GLN A 47 -6.53 -21.19 -3.67
C GLN A 47 -6.67 -20.26 -2.46
N LYS A 48 -6.51 -20.76 -1.22
CA LYS A 48 -6.55 -19.85 -0.07
C LYS A 48 -5.31 -18.99 -0.09
N ILE A 49 -5.55 -17.70 0.06
CA ILE A 49 -4.50 -16.73 0.34
C ILE A 49 -3.87 -17.13 1.67
N PRO A 50 -2.55 -17.36 1.75
CA PRO A 50 -1.89 -17.67 3.00
C PRO A 50 -2.18 -16.61 4.07
N ASP A 51 -2.43 -17.04 5.32
CA ASP A 51 -2.82 -16.16 6.43
C ASP A 51 -1.84 -14.99 6.66
N VAL A 52 -0.57 -15.17 6.29
CA VAL A 52 0.45 -14.10 6.35
C VAL A 52 0.08 -12.88 5.51
N PHE A 53 -0.64 -13.04 4.40
CA PHE A 53 -1.15 -11.92 3.61
C PHE A 53 -2.47 -11.37 4.17
N ILE A 54 -3.26 -12.19 4.87
CA ILE A 54 -4.47 -11.71 5.57
C ILE A 54 -4.08 -10.73 6.68
N MET A 55 -2.94 -10.95 7.35
CA MET A 55 -2.39 -10.01 8.34
C MET A 55 -2.01 -8.63 7.78
N MET A 56 -1.90 -8.49 6.45
CA MET A 56 -1.69 -7.19 5.82
C MET A 56 -2.97 -6.36 5.69
N LEU A 57 -4.13 -7.02 5.76
CA LEU A 57 -5.40 -6.31 5.66
C LEU A 57 -5.47 -5.29 6.80
N ASN A 58 -5.85 -4.05 6.47
CA ASN A 58 -5.95 -2.90 7.38
C ASN A 58 -4.62 -2.39 7.98
N LYS A 59 -3.46 -2.85 7.50
CA LYS A 59 -2.19 -2.22 7.81
C LYS A 59 -1.91 -1.04 6.87
N LYS A 60 -1.25 -0.02 7.42
CA LYS A 60 -0.72 1.10 6.63
C LYS A 60 0.73 0.81 6.28
N PHE A 61 1.08 1.13 5.04
CA PHE A 61 2.43 0.96 4.52
C PHE A 61 2.83 2.20 3.76
N VAL A 62 4.13 2.48 3.76
CA VAL A 62 4.75 3.38 2.79
C VAL A 62 5.36 2.52 1.70
N PHE A 63 5.02 2.82 0.44
CA PHE A 63 5.55 2.12 -0.73
C PHE A 63 6.44 3.05 -1.55
N ASN A 64 7.64 2.60 -1.88
CA ASN A 64 8.42 3.17 -2.98
C ASN A 64 8.09 2.38 -4.25
N VAL A 65 7.38 3.02 -5.17
CA VAL A 65 6.90 2.42 -6.42
C VAL A 65 7.71 2.91 -7.62
N HIS A 66 8.04 1.99 -8.50
CA HIS A 66 8.62 2.31 -9.81
C HIS A 66 7.49 2.44 -10.84
N ILE A 67 7.33 3.64 -11.38
CA ILE A 67 6.37 3.97 -12.44
C ILE A 67 7.15 4.22 -13.72
N SER A 68 6.92 3.40 -14.74
CA SER A 68 7.58 3.57 -16.03
C SER A 68 6.79 4.50 -16.95
N LYS A 69 7.46 5.06 -17.96
CA LYS A 69 6.80 5.84 -19.02
C LYS A 69 5.68 5.05 -19.70
N PHE A 70 5.91 3.75 -19.93
CA PHE A 70 4.90 2.85 -20.48
C PHE A 70 3.63 2.79 -19.61
N ASN A 71 3.76 2.78 -18.27
CA ASN A 71 2.62 2.80 -17.36
C ASN A 71 1.75 4.05 -17.57
N LEU A 72 2.40 5.21 -17.72
CA LEU A 72 1.73 6.50 -17.87
C LEU A 72 1.03 6.62 -19.23
N GLU A 73 1.72 6.25 -20.31
CA GLU A 73 1.21 6.38 -21.69
C GLU A 73 0.07 5.41 -21.99
N ASN A 74 0.02 4.27 -21.31
CA ASN A 74 -0.97 3.22 -21.56
C ASN A 74 -2.05 3.12 -20.47
N ASN A 75 -2.12 4.10 -19.56
CA ASN A 75 -3.07 4.12 -18.45
C ASN A 75 -3.04 2.82 -17.61
N TYR A 76 -1.85 2.24 -17.44
CA TYR A 76 -1.66 0.95 -16.80
C TYR A 76 -1.34 1.12 -15.32
N HIS A 77 -2.38 1.05 -14.48
CA HIS A 77 -2.36 1.28 -13.03
C HIS A 77 -1.80 0.11 -12.20
N THR A 78 -0.88 -0.65 -12.80
CA THR A 78 -0.15 -1.73 -12.11
C THR A 78 1.33 -1.36 -12.02
N TYR A 79 1.80 -1.09 -10.80
CA TYR A 79 3.13 -0.53 -10.55
C TYR A 79 4.01 -1.50 -9.75
N THR A 80 5.32 -1.48 -9.99
CA THR A 80 6.25 -2.39 -9.30
C THR A 80 6.70 -1.78 -7.98
N VAL A 81 6.62 -2.53 -6.88
CA VAL A 81 7.16 -2.09 -5.58
C VAL A 81 8.67 -2.31 -5.57
N HIS A 82 9.43 -1.22 -5.39
CA HIS A 82 10.86 -1.29 -5.17
C HIS A 82 11.20 -1.55 -3.70
N LYS A 83 10.54 -0.82 -2.78
CA LYS A 83 10.68 -0.97 -1.32
C LYS A 83 9.35 -0.72 -0.63
N MET A 84 9.17 -1.26 0.58
CA MET A 84 8.00 -1.00 1.42
C MET A 84 8.36 -1.05 2.90
N THR A 85 7.56 -0.39 3.74
CA THR A 85 7.71 -0.44 5.20
C THR A 85 6.36 -0.19 5.90
N ASP A 86 6.13 -0.87 7.02
CA ASP A 86 5.07 -0.59 8.00
C ASP A 86 5.61 0.00 9.31
N ASP A 87 6.87 0.44 9.34
CA ASP A 87 7.45 1.14 10.50
C ASP A 87 6.61 2.39 10.84
N GLU A 88 6.03 2.42 12.03
CA GLU A 88 5.10 3.45 12.47
C GLU A 88 5.72 4.86 12.47
N LEU A 89 7.03 4.99 12.72
CA LEU A 89 7.72 6.27 12.71
C LEU A 89 7.86 6.79 11.26
N VAL A 90 8.25 5.91 10.34
CA VAL A 90 8.37 6.26 8.92
C VAL A 90 7.00 6.56 8.32
N VAL A 91 6.01 5.72 8.60
CA VAL A 91 4.61 5.92 8.21
C VAL A 91 4.15 7.28 8.74
N GLY A 92 4.29 7.56 10.04
CA GLY A 92 3.90 8.82 10.64
C GLY A 92 4.57 10.04 10.01
N ALA A 93 5.87 9.97 9.71
CA ALA A 93 6.60 11.06 9.07
C ALA A 93 6.10 11.33 7.63
N VAL A 94 5.92 10.27 6.83
CA VAL A 94 5.43 10.40 5.45
C VAL A 94 4.00 10.94 5.41
N PHE A 95 3.14 10.48 6.32
CA PHE A 95 1.77 10.99 6.42
C PHE A 95 1.70 12.47 6.83
N LYS A 96 2.54 12.92 7.77
CA LYS A 96 2.61 14.34 8.19
C LYS A 96 3.11 15.27 7.08
N HIS A 97 3.98 14.78 6.20
CA HIS A 97 4.47 15.55 5.07
C HIS A 97 3.63 15.36 3.79
N SER A 98 2.59 14.54 3.85
CA SER A 98 1.63 14.44 2.74
C SER A 98 0.83 15.74 2.66
N PRO A 99 0.59 16.29 1.45
CA PRO A 99 -0.32 17.43 1.27
C PRO A 99 -1.75 17.19 1.80
N ALA A 100 -2.11 15.94 2.12
CA ALA A 100 -3.38 15.54 2.70
C ALA A 100 -3.47 15.70 4.24
N TYR A 101 -2.37 16.04 4.91
CA TYR A 101 -2.36 16.36 6.34
C TYR A 101 -2.77 17.84 6.53
N GLU A 102 -4.04 18.07 6.84
CA GLU A 102 -4.43 19.31 7.52
C GLU A 102 -4.02 19.21 8.99
N GLU A 103 -2.86 19.76 9.33
CA GLU A 103 -2.70 20.34 10.65
C GLU A 103 -3.74 21.47 10.76
N ASN A 104 -4.55 21.49 11.81
CA ASN A 104 -5.48 22.58 12.08
C ASN A 104 -4.67 23.87 12.34
N ASN A 105 -4.16 24.51 11.29
CA ASN A 105 -3.41 25.74 11.34
C ASN A 105 -4.40 26.91 11.31
N ILE A 106 -5.05 27.13 12.45
CA ILE A 106 -5.74 28.39 12.73
C ILE A 106 -4.63 29.40 13.08
N HIS A 107 -4.53 30.50 12.34
CA HIS A 107 -3.67 31.62 12.73
C HIS A 107 -4.14 32.13 14.10
N SER A 108 -3.23 32.59 14.98
CA SER A 108 -3.59 33.06 16.33
C SER A 108 -4.60 34.22 16.35
N ASP A 109 -4.91 34.82 15.20
CA ASP A 109 -5.90 35.88 15.01
C ASP A 109 -7.27 35.43 14.46
N GLY A 110 -7.48 34.12 14.23
CA GLY A 110 -8.78 33.57 13.87
C GLY A 110 -9.20 33.70 12.40
N THR A 111 -8.31 34.07 11.48
CA THR A 111 -8.68 34.21 10.05
C THR A 111 -8.57 32.88 9.28
N PRO A 112 -9.59 32.45 8.49
CA PRO A 112 -9.49 31.26 7.65
C PRO A 112 -8.62 31.49 6.40
N ILE A 113 -7.68 30.57 6.12
CA ILE A 113 -6.91 30.56 4.86
C ILE A 113 -7.85 30.17 3.71
N ASN A 114 -7.80 30.94 2.62
CA ASN A 114 -8.60 30.71 1.42
C ASN A 114 -8.43 29.29 0.86
N LYS A 115 -9.56 28.58 0.78
CA LYS A 115 -9.71 27.18 0.34
C LYS A 115 -9.16 26.92 -1.06
N CYS A 116 -8.36 25.87 -1.19
CA CYS A 116 -8.50 24.92 -2.29
C CYS A 116 -9.18 23.63 -1.76
N ILE A 117 -9.89 22.93 -2.64
CA ILE A 117 -11.03 22.07 -2.33
C ILE A 117 -10.62 20.72 -1.71
N LYS A 118 -11.05 20.54 -0.44
CA LYS A 118 -11.49 19.35 0.31
C LYS A 118 -11.19 17.95 -0.24
N VAL A 119 -10.60 17.09 0.60
CA VAL A 119 -10.91 15.65 0.64
C VAL A 119 -11.07 15.18 2.09
N LYS A 120 -12.11 14.38 2.35
CA LYS A 120 -12.58 13.94 3.67
C LYS A 120 -12.39 12.43 3.76
N LEU A 121 -11.50 11.96 4.63
CA LEU A 121 -11.25 10.54 4.85
C LEU A 121 -12.26 9.95 5.85
N LYS A 122 -13.06 8.98 5.40
CA LYS A 122 -13.78 8.04 6.26
C LYS A 122 -13.38 6.62 5.87
N SER A 123 -13.09 5.80 6.88
CA SER A 123 -12.76 4.38 6.73
C SER A 123 -14.03 3.57 6.48
N TYR A 124 -14.01 2.72 5.46
CA TYR A 124 -14.96 1.62 5.29
C TYR A 124 -14.21 0.36 4.84
N ASN A 125 -14.56 -0.78 5.44
CA ASN A 125 -14.06 -2.10 5.11
C ASN A 125 -14.53 -2.52 3.70
N LEU A 126 -13.65 -3.14 2.90
CA LEU A 126 -14.07 -3.86 1.70
C LEU A 126 -14.27 -5.34 1.99
N SER A 127 -15.48 -5.81 1.66
CA SER A 127 -15.88 -7.21 1.53
C SER A 127 -15.39 -7.79 0.19
N PHE A 128 -15.00 -9.07 0.23
CA PHE A 128 -14.68 -9.88 -0.96
C PHE A 128 -15.94 -10.30 -1.71
#